data_AF-A0A7Y6JTF2-F1
#
_entry.id   AF-A0A7Y6JTF2-F1
#
_cell.length_a   1.000
_cell.length_b   1.000
_cell.length_c   1.000
_cell.angle_alpha   90.00
_cell.angle_beta   90.00
_cell.angle_gamma   90.00
#
_symmetry.space_group_name_H-M   'P 1'
#
loop_
_entity.id
_entity.type
_entity.pdbx_description
1 polymer ?
#
loop_
_entity_poly.entity_id
_entity_poly.type
_entity_poly.pdbx_seq_one_letter_code
_entity_poly.pdbx_strand_id
1 'polypeptide(L)'
;MSSGMRFNFPIRSYGVICEGTYNFADCVMKRASELNDLEKDPKVASSIICKLVSRKVTLHKGSSMDVINTLELKFKDYKANIVRAYEDHTKRTLEFLKIVKSAASGQLCDVRIDNITSYLEYSEDSIINVAEIINGARNLGLTQGEVGYGRDIIKIGKSEVEIITENGIRDYTDLTDGSDIVLTFYTSLEELEVRLYPDTQDTNLIK
;
A
#
# COMPACT_ATOMS: atom_id res chain seq x y z
N MET A 1 -22.70 8.64 1.20
CA MET A 1 -21.42 8.74 0.49
C MET A 1 -20.78 7.36 0.45
N SER A 2 -20.45 6.85 -0.73
CA SER A 2 -19.79 5.54 -0.87
C SER A 2 -18.32 5.67 -0.50
N SER A 3 -17.94 5.16 0.68
CA SER A 3 -16.53 4.88 1.00
C SER A 3 -16.00 3.89 -0.05
N GLY A 4 -15.13 4.36 -0.94
CA GLY A 4 -14.67 3.63 -2.11
C GLY A 4 -13.18 3.32 -1.99
N MET A 5 -12.84 2.15 -1.44
CA MET A 5 -11.45 1.74 -1.29
C MET A 5 -10.79 1.47 -2.65
N ARG A 6 -9.73 2.21 -2.99
CA ARG A 6 -8.97 2.02 -4.25
C ARG A 6 -7.58 1.49 -3.97
N PHE A 7 -7.26 0.32 -4.51
CA PHE A 7 -5.89 -0.19 -4.45
C PHE A 7 -5.20 0.04 -5.78
N ASN A 8 -3.91 0.37 -5.72
CA ASN A 8 -3.07 0.96 -6.77
C ASN A 8 -3.24 2.48 -6.88
N PHE A 9 -2.28 3.22 -6.34
CA PHE A 9 -2.09 4.62 -6.68
C PHE A 9 -1.57 4.70 -8.11
N PRO A 10 -2.13 5.56 -8.98
CA PRO A 10 -1.44 5.89 -10.21
C PRO A 10 -0.11 6.54 -9.82
N ILE A 11 0.98 5.81 -10.06
CA ILE A 11 2.34 6.30 -9.87
C ILE A 11 2.49 7.59 -10.69
N ARG A 12 2.52 8.76 -10.04
CA ARG A 12 3.18 9.94 -10.62
C ARG A 12 4.68 9.74 -10.41
N SER A 13 5.29 8.94 -11.27
CA SER A 13 6.75 8.71 -11.23
C SER A 13 7.45 9.95 -11.75
N TYR A 14 8.18 10.63 -10.88
CA TYR A 14 9.45 11.20 -11.28
C TYR A 14 10.45 10.03 -11.37
N GLY A 15 10.90 9.73 -12.59
CA GLY A 15 12.07 8.90 -12.86
C GLY A 15 11.87 7.38 -12.80
N VAL A 16 11.29 6.80 -13.84
CA VAL A 16 11.93 5.93 -14.85
C VAL A 16 10.78 5.43 -15.74
N ILE A 17 10.78 5.91 -16.98
CA ILE A 17 9.79 5.55 -17.99
C ILE A 17 10.10 4.11 -18.42
N CYS A 18 9.42 3.12 -17.84
CA CYS A 18 9.21 1.85 -18.52
C CYS A 18 8.33 2.14 -19.74
N GLU A 19 8.96 2.34 -20.91
CA GLU A 19 8.38 2.45 -22.26
C GLU A 19 6.84 2.51 -22.34
N GLY A 20 6.27 3.68 -22.01
CA GLY A 20 4.99 4.25 -22.46
C GLY A 20 3.68 3.42 -22.56
N THR A 21 3.64 2.11 -22.37
CA THR A 21 2.48 1.25 -22.73
C THR A 21 2.34 -0.05 -21.92
N TYR A 22 3.14 -0.27 -20.88
CA TYR A 22 3.07 -1.44 -20.00
C TYR A 22 3.23 -1.03 -18.54
N ASN A 23 2.31 -1.44 -17.65
CA ASN A 23 2.55 -1.33 -16.21
C ASN A 23 3.49 -2.46 -15.75
N PHE A 24 4.01 -2.40 -14.52
CA PHE A 24 4.94 -3.40 -13.99
C PHE A 24 4.43 -4.85 -14.17
N ALA A 25 3.16 -5.11 -13.89
CA ALA A 25 2.61 -6.45 -14.09
C ALA A 25 2.56 -6.84 -15.55
N ASP A 26 2.16 -5.95 -16.46
CA ASP A 26 2.15 -6.28 -17.89
C ASP A 26 3.57 -6.59 -18.40
N CYS A 27 4.61 -5.93 -17.85
CA CYS A 27 6.02 -6.27 -18.12
C CYS A 27 6.39 -7.66 -17.61
N VAL A 28 6.00 -7.99 -16.36
CA VAL A 28 6.23 -9.33 -15.78
C VAL A 28 5.52 -10.42 -16.60
N MET A 29 4.28 -10.16 -17.02
CA MET A 29 3.49 -11.09 -17.84
C MET A 29 4.11 -11.31 -19.22
N LYS A 30 4.52 -10.21 -19.89
CA LYS A 30 5.23 -10.27 -21.16
C LYS A 30 6.51 -11.08 -21.02
N ARG A 31 7.30 -10.83 -19.97
CA ARG A 31 8.56 -11.53 -19.75
C ARG A 31 8.38 -13.02 -19.47
N ALA A 32 7.38 -13.38 -18.66
CA ALA A 32 7.03 -14.77 -18.40
C ALA A 32 6.62 -15.51 -19.68
N SER A 33 5.91 -14.82 -20.58
CA SER A 33 5.57 -15.33 -21.91
C SER A 33 6.80 -15.51 -22.81
N GLU A 34 7.69 -14.51 -22.89
CA GLU A 34 8.90 -14.53 -23.73
C GLU A 34 9.91 -15.62 -23.33
N LEU A 35 10.07 -15.87 -22.03
CA LEU A 35 11.02 -16.87 -21.52
C LEU A 35 10.54 -18.32 -21.75
N ASN A 36 9.31 -18.47 -22.23
CA ASN A 36 8.60 -19.74 -22.39
C ASN A 36 8.48 -20.52 -21.06
N ASP A 37 8.55 -19.81 -19.92
CA ASP A 37 8.42 -20.39 -18.59
C ASP A 37 7.03 -21.00 -18.39
N LEU A 38 6.03 -20.50 -19.12
CA LEU A 38 4.70 -21.10 -19.23
C LEU A 38 4.69 -22.54 -19.78
N GLU A 39 5.61 -22.86 -20.70
CA GLU A 39 5.71 -24.20 -21.28
C GLU A 39 6.63 -25.10 -20.47
N LYS A 40 7.70 -24.53 -19.91
CA LYS A 40 8.70 -25.28 -19.15
C LYS A 40 8.22 -25.59 -17.72
N ASP A 41 7.58 -24.64 -17.05
CA ASP A 41 7.08 -24.77 -15.69
C ASP A 41 5.81 -23.93 -15.45
N PRO A 42 4.62 -24.46 -15.82
CA PRO A 42 3.38 -23.74 -15.63
C PRO A 42 3.02 -23.51 -14.15
N LYS A 43 3.64 -24.24 -13.21
CA LYS A 43 3.45 -24.04 -11.77
C LYS A 43 4.14 -22.76 -11.31
N VAL A 44 5.36 -22.49 -11.78
CA VAL A 44 6.08 -21.22 -11.49
C VAL A 44 5.33 -20.03 -12.07
N ALA A 45 4.91 -20.10 -13.33
CA ALA A 45 4.11 -19.06 -13.96
C ALA A 45 2.79 -18.80 -13.20
N SER A 46 2.08 -19.86 -12.81
CA SER A 46 0.90 -19.74 -11.95
C SER A 46 1.21 -19.03 -10.63
N SER A 47 2.33 -19.36 -9.97
CA SER A 47 2.72 -18.75 -8.69
C SER A 47 2.96 -17.24 -8.81
N ILE A 48 3.68 -16.81 -9.86
CA ILE A 48 3.96 -15.40 -10.13
C ILE A 48 2.64 -14.62 -10.32
N ILE A 49 1.75 -15.13 -11.16
CA ILE A 49 0.47 -14.46 -11.45
C ILE A 49 -0.41 -14.42 -10.23
N CYS A 50 -0.53 -15.52 -9.49
CA CYS A 50 -1.28 -15.56 -8.25
C CYS A 50 -0.71 -14.55 -7.24
N LYS A 51 0.62 -14.37 -7.18
CA LYS A 51 1.23 -13.35 -6.34
C LYS A 51 0.79 -11.95 -6.77
N LEU A 52 0.85 -11.61 -8.06
CA LEU A 52 0.39 -10.33 -8.61
C LEU A 52 -1.09 -10.06 -8.33
N VAL A 53 -1.96 -11.05 -8.57
CA VAL A 53 -3.41 -10.97 -8.30
C VAL A 53 -3.67 -10.77 -6.81
N SER A 54 -2.95 -11.49 -5.94
CA SER A 54 -3.08 -11.33 -4.48
C SER A 54 -2.68 -9.92 -4.00
N ARG A 55 -1.92 -9.18 -4.81
CA ARG A 55 -1.54 -7.78 -4.60
C ARG A 55 -2.46 -6.79 -5.33
N LYS A 56 -3.55 -7.25 -5.95
CA LYS A 56 -4.51 -6.45 -6.73
C LYS A 56 -3.87 -5.69 -7.88
N VAL A 57 -2.78 -6.20 -8.45
CA VAL A 57 -2.22 -5.57 -9.65
C VAL A 57 -3.19 -5.75 -10.83
N THR A 58 -3.49 -4.67 -11.53
CA THR A 58 -4.39 -4.71 -12.68
C THR A 58 -3.64 -5.17 -13.93
N LEU A 59 -4.17 -6.20 -14.59
CA LEU A 59 -3.64 -6.75 -15.84
C LEU A 59 -4.42 -6.10 -17.00
N HIS A 60 -3.76 -5.27 -17.81
CA HIS A 60 -4.47 -4.38 -18.74
C HIS A 60 -4.36 -4.77 -20.22
N LYS A 61 -3.50 -5.73 -20.58
CA LYS A 61 -3.16 -6.00 -21.99
C LYS A 61 -3.57 -7.38 -22.49
N GLY A 62 -3.81 -7.49 -23.80
CA GLY A 62 -4.13 -8.74 -24.50
C GLY A 62 -3.08 -9.83 -24.30
N SER A 63 -1.79 -9.47 -24.25
CA SER A 63 -0.70 -10.40 -23.91
C SER A 63 -0.85 -11.03 -22.53
N SER A 64 -1.46 -10.31 -21.57
CA SER A 64 -1.76 -10.85 -20.24
C SER A 64 -2.90 -11.87 -20.31
N MET A 65 -3.87 -11.70 -21.21
CA MET A 65 -4.95 -12.66 -21.44
C MET A 65 -4.46 -13.95 -22.11
N ASP A 66 -3.53 -13.86 -23.06
CA ASP A 66 -2.96 -15.05 -23.71
C ASP A 66 -2.23 -15.96 -22.71
N VAL A 67 -1.49 -15.35 -21.78
CA VAL A 67 -0.82 -16.04 -20.67
C VAL A 67 -1.82 -16.71 -19.73
N ILE A 68 -2.90 -16.02 -19.36
CA ILE A 68 -3.97 -16.56 -18.51
C ILE A 68 -4.63 -17.76 -19.19
N ASN A 69 -5.03 -17.62 -20.46
CA ASN A 69 -5.68 -18.68 -21.24
C ASN A 69 -4.78 -19.92 -21.36
N THR A 70 -3.48 -19.71 -21.61
CA THR A 70 -2.50 -20.79 -21.71
C THR A 70 -2.38 -21.56 -20.39
N LEU A 71 -2.37 -20.87 -19.24
CA LEU A 71 -2.28 -21.54 -17.94
C LEU A 71 -3.56 -22.25 -17.54
N GLU A 72 -4.72 -21.70 -17.86
CA GLU A 72 -6.00 -22.40 -17.65
C GLU A 72 -6.03 -23.74 -18.38
N LEU A 73 -5.44 -23.81 -19.59
CA LEU A 73 -5.34 -25.05 -20.37
C LEU A 73 -4.25 -26.00 -19.86
N LYS A 74 -3.06 -25.47 -19.54
CA LYS A 74 -1.87 -26.30 -19.23
C LYS A 74 -1.74 -26.68 -17.76
N PHE A 75 -2.41 -25.97 -16.84
CA PHE A 75 -2.31 -26.22 -15.41
C PHE A 75 -3.67 -26.23 -14.75
N LYS A 76 -4.21 -27.43 -14.54
CA LYS A 76 -5.55 -27.67 -13.99
C LYS A 76 -5.84 -26.91 -12.69
N ASP A 77 -4.83 -26.72 -11.83
CA ASP A 77 -4.98 -26.09 -10.52
C ASP A 77 -4.95 -24.55 -10.62
N TYR A 78 -4.59 -23.98 -11.76
CA TYR A 78 -4.44 -22.54 -11.97
C TYR A 78 -5.70 -21.77 -11.57
N LYS A 79 -6.88 -22.22 -12.01
CA LYS A 79 -8.15 -21.56 -11.69
C LYS A 79 -8.40 -21.51 -10.18
N ALA A 80 -8.14 -22.61 -9.48
CA ALA A 80 -8.26 -22.66 -8.03
C ALA A 80 -7.20 -21.76 -7.33
N ASN A 81 -6.00 -21.67 -7.88
CA ASN A 81 -4.94 -20.80 -7.36
C ASN A 81 -5.31 -19.31 -7.48
N ILE A 82 -5.88 -18.91 -8.61
CA ILE A 82 -6.33 -17.53 -8.83
C ILE A 82 -7.48 -17.17 -7.89
N VAL A 83 -8.45 -18.06 -7.71
CA VAL A 83 -9.54 -17.86 -6.73
C VAL A 83 -8.95 -17.65 -5.33
N ARG A 84 -8.03 -18.52 -4.89
CA ARG A 84 -7.34 -18.35 -3.60
C ARG A 84 -6.57 -17.04 -3.50
N ALA A 85 -5.92 -16.60 -4.57
CA ALA A 85 -5.21 -15.32 -4.59
C ALA A 85 -6.16 -14.13 -4.39
N TYR A 86 -7.36 -14.16 -4.99
CA TYR A 86 -8.39 -13.15 -4.77
C TYR A 86 -8.96 -13.19 -3.35
N GLU A 87 -9.19 -14.39 -2.81
CA GLU A 87 -9.64 -14.57 -1.43
C GLU A 87 -8.61 -14.03 -0.43
N ASP A 88 -7.33 -14.34 -0.61
CA ASP A 88 -6.23 -13.84 0.20
C ASP A 88 -6.15 -12.32 0.16
N HIS A 89 -6.27 -11.72 -1.02
CA HIS A 89 -6.30 -10.26 -1.18
C HIS A 89 -7.49 -9.64 -0.44
N THR A 90 -8.68 -10.21 -0.61
CA THR A 90 -9.92 -9.73 0.00
C THR A 90 -9.85 -9.82 1.52
N LYS A 91 -9.31 -10.92 2.04
CA LYS A 91 -9.11 -11.15 3.47
C LYS A 91 -8.17 -10.11 4.07
N ARG A 92 -6.98 -9.92 3.50
CA ARG A 92 -6.01 -8.91 3.97
C ARG A 92 -6.59 -7.50 3.92
N THR A 93 -7.32 -7.18 2.86
CA THR A 93 -8.03 -5.90 2.70
C THR A 93 -9.03 -5.67 3.83
N LEU A 94 -9.87 -6.67 4.12
CA LEU A 94 -10.87 -6.57 5.16
C LEU A 94 -10.24 -6.47 6.56
N GLU A 95 -9.18 -7.23 6.83
CA GLU A 95 -8.42 -7.15 8.07
C GLU A 95 -7.78 -5.77 8.24
N PHE A 96 -7.16 -5.22 7.20
CA PHE A 96 -6.59 -3.88 7.26
C PHE A 96 -7.65 -2.82 7.51
N LEU A 97 -8.80 -2.91 6.84
CA LEU A 97 -9.93 -2.00 7.08
C LEU A 97 -10.44 -2.03 8.52
N LYS A 98 -10.36 -3.18 9.20
CA LYS A 98 -10.70 -3.27 10.63
C LYS A 98 -9.68 -2.50 11.47
N ILE A 99 -8.39 -2.68 11.19
CA ILE A 99 -7.29 -2.00 11.90
C ILE A 99 -7.39 -0.48 11.74
N VAL A 100 -7.52 0.03 10.51
CA VAL A 100 -7.57 1.49 10.31
C VAL A 100 -8.82 2.14 10.90
N LYS A 101 -9.90 1.37 11.08
CA LYS A 101 -11.12 1.84 11.76
C LYS A 101 -11.00 1.77 13.28
N SER A 102 -10.31 0.77 13.84
CA SER A 102 -10.10 0.67 15.29
C SER A 102 -9.06 1.65 15.79
N ALA A 103 -8.06 1.96 14.95
CA ALA A 103 -6.95 2.84 15.28
C ALA A 103 -7.32 4.33 15.30
N ALA A 104 -8.59 4.71 15.08
CA ALA A 104 -8.99 6.11 15.05
C ALA A 104 -10.35 6.35 15.72
N SER A 105 -10.53 7.52 16.33
CA SER A 105 -11.81 7.92 16.95
C SER A 105 -12.85 8.40 15.94
N GLY A 106 -12.41 8.91 14.78
CA GLY A 106 -13.28 9.53 13.77
C GLY A 106 -13.66 8.64 12.60
N GLN A 107 -14.42 9.20 11.66
CA GLN A 107 -14.87 8.48 10.48
C GLN A 107 -13.75 8.34 9.45
N LEU A 108 -13.53 7.11 8.99
CA LEU A 108 -12.69 6.82 7.83
C LEU A 108 -13.44 7.14 6.53
N CYS A 109 -12.98 8.16 5.81
CA CYS A 109 -13.57 8.71 4.60
C CYS A 109 -13.06 8.03 3.32
N ASP A 110 -11.73 7.87 3.21
CA ASP A 110 -11.07 7.25 2.05
C ASP A 110 -9.89 6.37 2.50
N VAL A 111 -9.65 5.31 1.72
CA VAL A 111 -8.51 4.42 1.89
C VAL A 111 -7.97 4.05 0.53
N ARG A 112 -6.69 4.34 0.32
CA ARG A 112 -5.96 3.92 -0.87
C ARG A 112 -4.63 3.29 -0.50
N ILE A 113 -4.31 2.16 -1.09
CA ILE A 113 -3.09 1.41 -0.75
C ILE A 113 -2.48 0.83 -2.01
N ASP A 114 -1.17 0.96 -2.16
CA ASP A 114 -0.36 0.20 -3.11
C ASP A 114 0.79 -0.53 -2.40
N ASN A 115 1.81 -0.96 -3.14
CA ASN A 115 2.91 -1.75 -2.61
C ASN A 115 3.91 -0.98 -1.72
N ILE A 116 3.94 0.36 -1.82
CA ILE A 116 4.84 1.20 -1.02
C ILE A 116 4.13 2.37 -0.34
N THR A 117 2.95 2.76 -0.82
CA THR A 117 2.20 3.93 -0.38
C THR A 117 0.86 3.52 0.22
N SER A 118 0.54 4.04 1.40
CA SER A 118 -0.83 4.09 1.91
C SER A 118 -1.33 5.55 1.97
N TYR A 119 -2.62 5.74 1.75
CA TYR A 119 -3.32 7.00 1.94
C TYR A 119 -4.60 6.71 2.72
N LEU A 120 -4.79 7.43 3.81
CA LEU A 120 -5.96 7.33 4.67
C LEU A 120 -6.51 8.73 4.89
N GLU A 121 -7.83 8.89 4.73
CA GLU A 121 -8.51 10.15 4.99
C GLU A 121 -9.55 9.96 6.08
N TYR A 122 -9.48 10.82 7.10
CA TYR A 122 -10.36 10.82 8.24
C TYR A 122 -11.06 12.16 8.41
N SER A 123 -12.17 12.17 9.16
CA SER A 123 -12.88 13.38 9.57
C SER A 123 -11.99 14.34 10.39
N GLU A 124 -12.31 15.63 10.39
CA GLU A 124 -11.48 16.72 10.98
C GLU A 124 -11.13 16.53 12.46
N ASP A 125 -12.02 15.95 13.27
CA ASP A 125 -11.81 15.76 14.72
C ASP A 125 -11.22 14.37 15.09
N SER A 126 -10.56 13.70 14.15
CA SER A 126 -10.06 12.33 14.37
C SER A 126 -8.75 12.32 15.13
N ILE A 127 -8.66 11.49 16.16
CA ILE A 127 -7.41 11.11 16.83
C ILE A 127 -7.00 9.75 16.26
N ILE A 128 -5.74 9.63 15.82
CA ILE A 128 -5.27 8.47 15.05
C ILE A 128 -4.04 7.85 15.71
N ASN A 129 -4.10 6.55 15.96
CA ASN A 129 -2.96 5.72 16.33
C ASN A 129 -2.21 5.28 15.06
N VAL A 130 -1.32 6.14 14.60
CA VAL A 130 -0.50 5.91 13.40
C VAL A 130 0.34 4.64 13.50
N ALA A 131 0.88 4.33 14.68
CA ALA A 131 1.72 3.16 14.88
C ALA A 131 0.94 1.85 14.66
N GLU A 132 -0.31 1.77 15.13
CA GLU A 132 -1.19 0.61 14.92
C GLU A 132 -1.50 0.40 13.43
N ILE A 133 -1.75 1.48 12.69
CA ILE A 133 -2.00 1.45 11.25
C ILE A 133 -0.78 0.90 10.50
N ILE A 134 0.40 1.50 10.69
CA ILE A 134 1.62 1.14 9.97
C ILE A 134 2.02 -0.31 10.32
N ASN A 135 1.99 -0.67 11.60
CA ASN A 135 2.31 -2.03 12.03
C ASN A 135 1.28 -3.04 11.50
N GLY A 136 0.00 -2.68 11.47
CA GLY A 136 -1.06 -3.50 10.88
C GLY A 136 -0.85 -3.74 9.39
N ALA A 137 -0.54 -2.70 8.63
CA ALA A 137 -0.21 -2.80 7.21
C ALA A 137 0.99 -3.73 6.98
N ARG A 138 2.07 -3.56 7.76
CA ARG A 138 3.27 -4.40 7.71
C ARG A 138 2.97 -5.86 8.05
N ASN A 139 2.21 -6.12 9.12
CA ASN A 139 1.88 -7.48 9.56
C ASN A 139 1.00 -8.23 8.54
N LEU A 140 0.17 -7.49 7.79
CA LEU A 140 -0.60 -8.03 6.66
C LEU A 140 0.24 -8.11 5.37
N GLY A 141 1.49 -7.67 5.41
CA GLY A 141 2.42 -7.59 4.31
C GLY A 141 1.96 -6.64 3.20
N LEU A 142 1.11 -5.66 3.50
CA LEU A 142 0.54 -4.71 2.54
C LEU A 142 1.52 -3.59 2.18
N THR A 143 2.22 -3.06 3.18
CA THR A 143 3.28 -2.07 3.04
C THR A 143 4.59 -2.67 3.55
N GLN A 144 5.70 -2.26 2.94
CA GLN A 144 7.05 -2.74 3.23
C GLN A 144 7.27 -4.24 2.97
N GLY A 145 7.66 -4.55 1.72
CA GLY A 145 8.43 -5.76 1.42
C GLY A 145 9.89 -5.63 1.90
N GLU A 146 10.80 -6.43 1.34
CA GLU A 146 12.25 -6.38 1.62
C GLU A 146 12.92 -5.02 1.31
N VAL A 147 12.21 -4.12 0.64
CA VAL A 147 12.74 -2.84 0.11
C VAL A 147 13.04 -1.83 1.22
N GLY A 148 12.60 -2.07 2.46
CA GLY A 148 12.88 -1.19 3.61
C GLY A 148 12.25 0.20 3.52
N TYR A 149 11.53 0.51 2.43
CA TYR A 149 10.91 1.81 2.15
C TYR A 149 9.38 1.70 2.17
N GLY A 150 8.71 2.68 2.78
CA GLY A 150 7.26 2.84 2.77
C GLY A 150 6.86 4.30 2.97
N ARG A 151 5.70 4.69 2.46
CA ARG A 151 5.13 6.03 2.51
C ARG A 151 3.69 5.94 3.00
N ASP A 152 3.37 6.53 4.12
CA ASP A 152 2.02 6.52 4.69
C ASP A 152 1.51 7.96 4.77
N ILE A 153 0.45 8.27 4.03
CA ILE A 153 -0.17 9.60 3.98
C ILE A 153 -1.45 9.55 4.81
N ILE A 154 -1.55 10.41 5.80
CA ILE A 154 -2.73 10.48 6.67
C ILE A 154 -3.29 11.89 6.59
N LYS A 155 -4.53 11.98 6.13
CA LYS A 155 -5.29 13.22 6.02
C LYS A 155 -6.36 13.28 7.10
N ILE A 156 -6.45 14.40 7.80
CA ILE A 156 -7.43 14.69 8.85
C ILE A 156 -8.07 16.04 8.52
N GLY A 157 -9.30 16.03 8.00
CA GLY A 157 -9.94 17.26 7.52
C GLY A 157 -9.11 17.94 6.42
N LYS A 158 -8.57 19.14 6.71
CA LYS A 158 -7.67 19.88 5.80
C LYS A 158 -6.19 19.58 6.02
N SER A 159 -5.85 18.96 7.14
CA SER A 159 -4.47 18.65 7.49
C SER A 159 -4.03 17.33 6.83
N GLU A 160 -2.77 17.28 6.40
CA GLU A 160 -2.14 16.07 5.87
C GLU A 160 -0.76 15.91 6.49
N VAL A 161 -0.37 14.67 6.75
CA VAL A 161 0.98 14.28 7.16
C VAL A 161 1.44 13.13 6.28
N GLU A 162 2.68 13.22 5.82
CA GLU A 162 3.38 12.13 5.18
C GLU A 162 4.35 11.49 6.17
N ILE A 163 4.36 10.16 6.23
CA ILE A 163 5.28 9.39 7.04
C ILE A 163 6.09 8.51 6.11
N ILE A 164 7.37 8.81 5.98
CA ILE A 164 8.32 7.99 5.23
C ILE A 164 8.96 7.03 6.22
N THR A 165 8.95 5.73 5.90
CA THR A 165 9.65 4.75 6.70
C THR A 165 10.77 4.11 5.89
N GLU A 166 12.02 4.39 6.27
CA GLU A 166 13.24 3.83 5.65
C GLU A 166 14.03 3.00 6.65
N ASN A 167 14.31 1.73 6.34
CA ASN A 167 15.06 0.80 7.19
C ASN A 167 14.52 0.71 8.65
N GLY A 168 13.21 0.93 8.82
CA GLY A 168 12.54 0.91 10.12
C GLY A 168 12.56 2.25 10.87
N ILE A 169 13.26 3.26 10.36
CA ILE A 169 13.23 4.65 10.85
C ILE A 169 12.00 5.32 10.24
N ARG A 170 11.25 6.08 11.04
CA ARG A 170 10.05 6.81 10.61
C ARG A 170 10.32 8.30 10.64
N ASP A 171 10.20 8.93 9.48
CA ASP A 171 10.33 10.36 9.29
C ASP A 171 8.94 10.94 9.02
N TYR A 172 8.50 11.85 9.89
CA TYR A 172 7.23 12.55 9.75
C TYR A 172 7.50 13.87 9.03
N THR A 173 7.02 13.99 7.80
CA THR A 173 7.34 15.08 6.87
C THR A 173 6.07 15.66 6.22
N ASP A 174 6.24 16.77 5.51
CA ASP A 174 5.18 17.40 4.69
C ASP A 174 3.89 17.70 5.49
N LEU A 175 4.06 18.37 6.64
CA LEU A 175 2.94 18.87 7.43
C LEU A 175 2.32 20.09 6.73
N THR A 176 1.02 20.04 6.47
CA THR A 176 0.29 21.17 5.89
C THR A 176 0.29 22.42 6.80
N ASP A 177 0.20 23.62 6.21
CA ASP A 177 0.33 24.92 6.90
C ASP A 177 -0.53 25.03 8.17
N GLY A 178 0.13 25.21 9.32
CA GLY A 178 -0.50 25.39 10.63
C GLY A 178 -0.78 24.09 11.41
N SER A 179 -0.36 22.93 10.89
CA SER A 179 -0.46 21.65 11.60
C SER A 179 0.69 21.48 12.61
N ASP A 180 0.43 20.75 13.69
CA ASP A 180 1.44 20.29 14.65
C ASP A 180 1.42 18.75 14.76
N ILE A 181 2.56 18.17 15.18
CA ILE A 181 2.64 16.76 15.54
C ILE A 181 2.65 16.67 17.06
N VAL A 182 1.77 15.84 17.63
CA VAL A 182 1.85 15.46 19.04
C VAL A 182 2.39 14.03 19.12
N LEU A 183 3.57 13.87 19.73
CA LEU A 183 4.15 12.58 20.08
C LEU A 183 3.86 12.27 21.55
N THR A 184 3.11 11.20 21.81
CA THR A 184 2.83 10.72 23.16
C THR A 184 3.69 9.51 23.49
N PHE A 185 4.52 9.62 24.52
CA PHE A 185 5.39 8.56 25.03
C PHE A 185 4.81 8.00 26.33
N TYR A 186 4.49 6.71 26.34
CA TYR A 186 4.11 5.99 27.55
C TYR A 186 5.36 5.54 28.29
N THR A 187 5.68 6.17 29.43
CA THR A 187 6.86 5.82 30.24
C THR A 187 6.46 5.06 31.51
N SER A 188 7.44 4.47 32.20
CA SER A 188 7.18 3.80 33.49
C SER A 188 6.75 4.75 34.60
N LEU A 189 6.90 6.07 34.40
CA LEU A 189 6.59 7.09 35.40
C LEU A 189 5.27 7.78 35.13
N GLU A 190 4.95 8.05 33.85
CA GLU A 190 3.68 8.64 33.37
C GLU A 190 3.72 8.83 31.84
N GLU A 191 2.68 9.43 31.26
CA GLU A 191 2.63 9.85 29.85
C GLU A 191 3.40 11.17 29.64
N LEU A 192 4.24 11.24 28.61
CA LEU A 192 4.92 12.45 28.16
C LEU A 192 4.40 12.84 26.78
N GLU A 193 3.75 14.00 26.68
CA GLU A 193 3.36 14.59 25.40
C GLU A 193 4.41 15.61 24.94
N VAL A 194 4.91 15.42 23.71
CA VAL A 194 5.80 16.36 23.03
C VAL A 194 5.06 16.88 21.82
N ARG A 195 4.75 18.18 21.83
CA ARG A 195 4.18 18.86 20.67
C ARG A 195 5.27 19.51 19.85
N LEU A 196 5.26 19.24 18.56
CA LEU A 196 6.26 19.57 17.58
C LEU A 196 5.65 20.50 16.54
N TYR A 197 6.30 21.64 16.30
CA TYR A 197 5.83 22.64 15.35
C TYR A 197 6.79 22.74 14.15
N PRO A 198 6.26 22.94 12.93
CA PRO A 198 7.10 23.36 11.81
C PRO A 198 7.85 24.65 12.16
N ASP A 199 9.12 24.73 11.79
CA ASP A 199 9.91 25.94 11.96
C ASP A 199 9.34 27.07 11.11
N THR A 200 9.27 28.26 11.71
CA THR A 200 8.66 29.44 11.06
C THR A 200 9.41 29.96 9.84
N GLN A 201 10.66 29.56 9.63
CA GLN A 201 11.52 29.98 8.51
C GLN A 201 11.80 28.85 7.52
N ASP A 202 11.84 27.60 7.97
CA ASP A 202 11.99 26.41 7.13
C ASP A 202 10.95 25.35 7.51
N THR A 203 9.86 25.28 6.74
CA THR A 203 8.74 24.37 7.00
C THR A 203 9.10 22.89 6.88
N ASN A 204 10.30 22.55 6.41
CA ASN A 204 10.82 21.17 6.39
C ASN A 204 11.52 20.78 7.71
N LEU A 205 11.76 21.74 8.61
CA LEU A 205 12.35 21.51 9.93
C LEU A 205 11.26 21.54 10.99
N ILE A 206 11.37 20.65 11.96
CA ILE A 206 10.51 20.62 13.16
C ILE A 206 11.35 21.03 14.37
N LYS A 207 10.83 21.94 15.20
CA LYS A 207 11.49 22.45 16.42
C LYS A 207 10.61 22.32 17.66
#